data_AF-A0A7S3W7T2-F1
#
_entry.id   AF-A0A7S3W7T2-F1
#
_cell.length_a   1.000
_cell.length_b   1.000
_cell.length_c   1.000
_cell.angle_alpha   90.00
_cell.angle_beta   90.00
_cell.angle_gamma   90.00
#
_symmetry.space_group_name_H-M   'P 1'
#
loop_
_entity.id
_entity.type
_entity.pdbx_description
1 polymer ?
#
loop_
_entity_poly.entity_id
_entity_poly.type
_entity_poly.pdbx_seq_one_letter_code
_entity_poly.pdbx_strand_id
1 'polypeptide(L)'
;VLSFEGLVDQATVAAFAGTWYMRHLVAKPPAPESMTSFRSYSQFATNYELLSVSEAIILLLLMVRLALFARFQPTVYRFWKMFAMTMLWFSFAIITVLPVFLGIVYLAVAIWSPYLREFST
;
A
#
# COMPACT_ATOMS: atom_id res chain seq x y z
N VAL A 1 20.17 1.71 -11.03
CA VAL A 1 19.45 0.57 -10.38
C VAL A 1 19.05 0.91 -8.95
N LEU A 2 19.94 1.44 -8.10
CA LEU A 2 19.61 1.88 -6.73
C LEU A 2 19.04 3.32 -6.61
N SER A 3 18.48 3.87 -7.70
CA SER A 3 17.81 5.18 -7.63
C SER A 3 16.35 4.99 -7.25
N PHE A 4 15.75 6.00 -6.57
CA PHE A 4 14.33 5.97 -6.21
C PHE A 4 13.42 5.73 -7.43
N GLU A 5 13.74 6.36 -8.56
CA GLU A 5 13.02 6.17 -9.84
C GLU A 5 13.12 4.72 -10.33
N GLY A 6 14.30 4.11 -10.24
CA GLY A 6 14.48 2.70 -10.60
C GLY A 6 13.70 1.75 -9.68
N LEU A 7 13.56 2.09 -8.40
CA LEU A 7 12.77 1.30 -7.45
C LEU A 7 11.27 1.37 -7.79
N VAL A 8 10.75 2.55 -8.12
CA VAL A 8 9.35 2.71 -8.56
C VAL A 8 9.09 1.92 -9.84
N ASP A 9 10.02 1.95 -10.79
CA ASP A 9 9.91 1.18 -12.04
C ASP A 9 9.90 -0.33 -11.79
N GLN A 10 10.82 -0.83 -10.96
CA GLN A 10 10.87 -2.25 -10.59
C GLN A 10 9.60 -2.68 -9.84
N ALA A 11 9.11 -1.87 -8.91
CA ALA A 11 7.87 -2.13 -8.19
C ALA A 11 6.66 -2.18 -9.13
N THR A 12 6.62 -1.29 -10.13
CA THR A 12 5.54 -1.27 -11.13
C THR A 12 5.55 -2.54 -11.98
N VAL A 13 6.72 -2.96 -12.45
CA VAL A 13 6.87 -4.20 -13.23
C VAL A 13 6.53 -5.43 -12.39
N ALA A 14 6.97 -5.48 -11.13
CA ALA A 14 6.65 -6.58 -10.22
C ALA A 14 5.15 -6.69 -9.95
N ALA A 15 4.48 -5.56 -9.67
CA ALA A 15 3.03 -5.53 -9.45
C ALA A 15 2.27 -5.92 -10.73
N PHE A 16 2.72 -5.46 -11.90
CA PHE A 16 2.15 -5.86 -13.19
C PHE A 16 2.30 -7.37 -13.44
N ALA A 17 3.49 -7.94 -13.22
CA ALA A 17 3.71 -9.37 -13.37
C ALA A 17 2.83 -10.19 -12.40
N GLY A 18 2.70 -9.73 -11.15
CA GLY A 18 1.84 -10.36 -10.15
C GLY A 18 0.35 -10.35 -10.54
N THR A 19 -0.16 -9.21 -10.99
CA THR A 19 -1.56 -9.11 -11.46
C THR A 19 -1.81 -9.91 -12.73
N TRP A 20 -0.85 -9.93 -13.66
CA TRP A 20 -0.92 -10.75 -14.86
C TRP A 20 -0.97 -12.25 -14.51
N TYR A 21 -0.11 -12.69 -13.59
CA TYR A 21 -0.10 -14.05 -13.06
C TYR A 21 -1.45 -14.40 -12.42
N MET A 22 -1.98 -13.53 -11.55
CA MET A 22 -3.27 -13.76 -10.90
C MET A 22 -4.44 -13.81 -11.88
N ARG A 23 -4.45 -13.00 -12.94
CA ARG A 23 -5.54 -13.02 -13.93
C ARG A 23 -5.52 -14.24 -14.86
N HIS A 24 -4.34 -14.76 -15.20
CA HIS A 24 -4.20 -15.78 -16.25
C HIS A 24 -3.90 -17.18 -15.73
N LEU A 25 -3.21 -17.32 -14.60
CA LEU A 25 -2.75 -18.61 -14.08
C LEU A 25 -3.56 -19.09 -12.88
N VAL A 26 -4.26 -18.20 -12.17
CA VAL A 26 -5.22 -18.62 -11.15
C VAL A 26 -6.51 -19.06 -11.83
N ALA A 27 -6.96 -20.27 -11.50
CA ALA A 27 -8.17 -20.85 -12.09
C ALA A 27 -9.38 -19.93 -11.87
N LYS A 28 -10.19 -19.76 -12.92
CA LYS A 28 -11.44 -19.01 -12.83
C LYS A 28 -12.48 -19.80 -12.02
N PRO A 29 -13.36 -19.14 -11.26
CA PRO A 29 -14.45 -19.82 -10.57
C PRO A 29 -15.32 -20.58 -11.59
N PRO A 30 -15.72 -21.83 -11.31
CA PRO A 30 -16.61 -22.57 -12.21
C PRO A 30 -17.98 -21.90 -12.23
N ALA A 31 -18.69 -21.98 -13.35
CA ALA A 31 -20.03 -21.40 -13.46
C ALA A 31 -20.99 -22.13 -12.49
N PRO A 32 -21.86 -21.40 -11.77
CA PRO A 32 -22.76 -21.99 -10.78
C PRO A 32 -23.72 -23.03 -11.41
N GLU A 33 -24.10 -22.81 -12.67
CA GLU A 33 -24.98 -23.72 -13.44
C GLU A 33 -24.36 -25.10 -13.73
N SER A 34 -23.03 -25.20 -13.66
CA SER A 34 -22.29 -26.44 -13.93
C SER A 34 -22.00 -27.28 -12.67
N MET A 35 -22.43 -26.82 -11.50
CA MET A 35 -22.08 -27.46 -10.23
C MET A 35 -23.18 -28.43 -9.76
N THR A 36 -22.79 -29.68 -9.51
CA THR A 36 -23.64 -30.72 -8.91
C THR A 36 -23.58 -30.73 -7.37
N SER A 37 -22.67 -29.97 -6.77
CA SER A 37 -22.47 -29.88 -5.32
C SER A 37 -22.07 -28.47 -4.89
N PHE A 38 -22.34 -28.13 -3.63
CA PHE A 38 -21.96 -26.85 -3.06
C PHE A 38 -20.44 -26.68 -3.07
N ARG A 39 -19.96 -25.56 -3.62
CA ARG A 39 -18.55 -25.14 -3.57
C ARG A 39 -18.49 -23.72 -3.01
N SER A 40 -17.67 -23.53 -1.98
CA SER A 40 -17.46 -22.18 -1.42
C SER A 40 -16.69 -21.30 -2.41
N TYR A 41 -17.20 -20.08 -2.64
CA TYR A 41 -16.54 -19.05 -3.43
C TYR A 41 -15.70 -18.08 -2.58
N SER A 42 -15.60 -18.30 -1.26
CA SER A 42 -14.90 -17.39 -0.34
C SER A 42 -13.45 -17.12 -0.77
N GLN A 43 -12.72 -18.17 -1.17
CA GLN A 43 -11.34 -18.04 -1.63
C GLN A 43 -11.23 -17.24 -2.94
N PHE A 44 -12.17 -17.41 -3.87
CA PHE A 44 -12.18 -16.64 -5.10
C PHE A 44 -12.51 -15.17 -4.83
N ALA A 45 -13.45 -14.89 -3.92
CA ALA A 45 -13.77 -13.54 -3.50
C ALA A 45 -12.56 -12.81 -2.90
N THR A 46 -11.84 -13.45 -1.98
CA THR A 46 -10.60 -12.90 -1.41
C THR A 46 -9.54 -12.65 -2.48
N ASN A 47 -9.36 -13.57 -3.44
CA ASN A 47 -8.43 -13.37 -4.55
C ASN A 47 -8.83 -12.19 -5.45
N TYR A 48 -10.12 -11.99 -5.70
CA TYR A 48 -10.62 -10.83 -6.45
C TYR A 48 -10.39 -9.51 -5.72
N GLU A 49 -10.59 -9.48 -4.40
CA GLU A 49 -10.28 -8.31 -3.57
C GLU A 49 -8.79 -7.97 -3.64
N LEU A 50 -7.92 -8.97 -3.45
CA LEU A 50 -6.46 -8.79 -3.56
C LEU A 50 -6.03 -8.32 -4.96
N LEU A 51 -6.67 -8.84 -6.01
CA LEU A 51 -6.44 -8.38 -7.37
C LEU A 51 -6.82 -6.91 -7.53
N SER A 52 -7.99 -6.50 -7.02
CA SER A 52 -8.44 -5.10 -7.06
C SER A 52 -7.48 -4.17 -6.33
N VAL A 53 -6.97 -4.57 -5.17
CA VAL A 53 -5.97 -3.79 -4.42
C VAL A 53 -4.67 -3.68 -5.22
N SER A 54 -4.23 -4.78 -5.84
CA SER A 54 -3.01 -4.81 -6.64
C SER A 54 -3.10 -3.89 -7.87
N GLU A 55 -4.25 -3.84 -8.53
CA GLU A 55 -4.52 -2.94 -9.65
C GLU A 55 -4.51 -1.46 -9.22
N ALA A 56 -5.08 -1.15 -8.04
CA ALA A 56 -4.99 0.19 -7.46
C ALA A 56 -3.54 0.59 -7.16
N ILE A 57 -2.71 -0.34 -6.66
CA ILE A 57 -1.27 -0.11 -6.43
C ILE A 57 -0.54 0.18 -7.74
N ILE A 58 -0.81 -0.56 -8.81
CA ILE A 58 -0.21 -0.29 -10.14
C ILE A 58 -0.59 1.12 -10.59
N LEU A 59 -1.86 1.49 -10.50
CA LEU A 59 -2.32 2.83 -10.89
C LEU A 59 -1.63 3.92 -10.07
N LEU A 60 -1.50 3.73 -8.76
CA LEU A 60 -0.77 4.65 -7.87
C LEU A 60 0.70 4.81 -8.31
N LEU A 61 1.40 3.70 -8.58
CA LEU A 61 2.79 3.73 -9.03
C LEU A 61 2.96 4.43 -10.38
N LEU A 62 2.02 4.23 -11.31
CA LEU A 62 1.99 4.96 -12.58
C LEU A 62 1.77 6.46 -12.38
N MET A 63 0.86 6.86 -11.48
CA MET A 63 0.68 8.28 -11.14
C MET A 63 1.93 8.90 -10.51
N VAL A 64 2.61 8.17 -9.63
CA VAL A 64 3.90 8.62 -9.07
C VAL A 64 4.92 8.80 -10.19
N ARG A 65 5.00 7.87 -11.15
CA ARG A 65 5.90 7.98 -12.30
C ARG A 65 5.57 9.20 -13.17
N LEU A 66 4.30 9.49 -13.41
CA LEU A 66 3.87 10.71 -14.10
C LEU A 66 4.30 11.98 -13.35
N ALA A 67 4.18 11.99 -12.02
CA ALA A 67 4.67 13.10 -11.19
C ALA A 67 6.20 13.25 -11.25
N LEU A 68 6.94 12.15 -11.40
CA LEU A 68 8.40 12.20 -11.58
C LEU A 68 8.79 12.80 -12.93
N PHE A 69 8.02 12.57 -14.00
CA PHE A 69 8.28 13.23 -15.29
C PHE A 69 8.14 14.76 -15.23
N ALA A 70 7.32 15.30 -14.31
CA ALA A 70 7.22 16.75 -14.09
C ALA A 70 8.54 17.39 -13.61
N ARG A 71 9.53 16.59 -13.18
CA ARG A 71 10.88 17.06 -12.80
C ARG A 71 11.68 17.66 -13.96
N PHE A 72 11.26 17.46 -15.20
CA PHE A 72 11.88 18.12 -16.36
C PHE A 72 11.87 19.65 -16.19
N GLN A 73 10.85 20.22 -15.52
CA GLN A 73 10.79 21.64 -15.24
C GLN A 73 11.73 22.02 -14.08
N PRO A 74 12.65 22.99 -14.24
CA PRO A 74 13.62 23.36 -13.21
C PRO A 74 13.00 23.80 -11.87
N THR A 75 11.85 24.49 -11.92
CA THR A 75 11.10 24.89 -10.72
C THR A 75 10.64 23.69 -9.90
N VAL A 76 10.09 22.69 -10.58
CA VAL A 76 9.60 21.45 -9.96
C VAL A 76 10.78 20.64 -9.40
N TYR A 77 11.90 20.60 -10.10
CA TYR A 77 13.12 19.95 -9.61
C TYR A 77 13.63 20.57 -8.29
N ARG A 78 13.67 21.90 -8.19
CA ARG A 78 14.06 22.61 -6.94
C ARG A 78 13.12 22.27 -5.79
N PHE A 79 11.81 22.22 -6.07
CA PHE A 79 10.82 21.82 -5.08
C PHE A 79 11.02 20.39 -4.60
N TRP A 80 11.25 19.44 -5.51
CA TRP A 80 11.56 18.05 -5.15
C TRP A 80 12.81 17.91 -4.29
N LYS A 81 13.86 18.70 -4.57
CA LYS A 81 15.08 18.70 -3.75
C LYS A 81 14.82 19.19 -2.34
N MET A 82 14.05 20.28 -2.20
CA MET A 82 13.63 20.79 -0.88
C MET A 82 12.77 19.75 -0.14
N PHE A 83 11.78 19.17 -0.82
CA PHE A 83 10.92 18.14 -0.26
C PHE A 83 11.71 16.93 0.24
N ALA A 84 12.69 16.44 -0.54
CA ALA A 84 13.54 15.32 -0.14
C ALA A 84 14.35 15.63 1.14
N MET A 85 14.90 16.85 1.25
CA MET A 85 15.60 17.28 2.47
C MET A 85 14.63 17.38 3.66
N THR A 86 13.45 17.96 3.48
CA THR A 86 12.43 18.06 4.53
C THR A 86 11.92 16.70 4.98
N MET A 87 11.76 15.73 4.06
CA MET A 87 11.33 14.37 4.39
C MET A 87 12.32 13.67 5.32
N LEU A 88 13.63 13.88 5.14
CA LEU A 88 14.64 13.32 6.04
C LEU A 88 14.50 13.88 7.46
N TRP A 89 14.33 15.19 7.61
CA TRP A 89 14.07 15.81 8.92
C TRP A 89 12.75 15.32 9.55
N PHE A 90 11.72 15.16 8.73
CA PHE A 90 10.43 14.63 9.17
C PHE A 90 10.55 13.18 9.65
N SER A 91 11.32 12.34 8.97
CA SER A 91 11.58 10.96 9.40
C SER A 91 12.28 10.91 10.77
N PHE A 92 13.27 11.80 11.01
CA PHE A 92 13.87 11.91 12.35
C PHE A 92 12.85 12.31 13.40
N ALA A 93 11.98 13.29 13.11
CA ALA A 93 10.92 13.69 14.02
C ALA A 93 9.94 12.55 14.33
N ILE A 94 9.54 11.75 13.32
CA ILE A 94 8.70 10.57 13.52
C ILE A 94 9.38 9.59 14.48
N ILE A 95 10.65 9.27 14.28
CA ILE A 95 11.37 8.31 15.12
C ILE A 95 11.39 8.77 16.60
N THR A 96 11.45 10.07 16.86
CA THR A 96 11.41 10.61 18.23
C THR A 96 9.99 10.70 18.80
N VAL A 97 9.01 11.14 18.01
CA VAL A 97 7.65 11.39 18.48
C VAL A 97 6.83 10.10 18.60
N LEU A 98 7.02 9.16 17.68
CA LEU A 98 6.29 7.90 17.65
C LEU A 98 6.39 7.08 18.95
N PRO A 99 7.57 6.86 19.57
CA PRO A 99 7.64 6.11 20.83
C PRO A 99 6.97 6.84 21.99
N VAL A 100 7.05 8.17 22.04
CA VAL A 100 6.35 8.97 23.06
C VAL A 100 4.84 8.82 22.88
N PHE A 101 4.35 8.94 21.65
CA PHE A 101 2.94 8.75 21.32
C PHE A 101 2.46 7.33 21.67
N LEU A 102 3.22 6.29 21.30
CA LEU A 102 2.91 4.91 21.64
C LEU A 102 2.88 4.67 23.16
N GLY A 103 3.79 5.31 23.91
CA GLY A 103 3.78 5.25 25.37
C GLY A 103 2.52 5.87 25.98
N ILE A 104 2.05 6.99 25.43
CA ILE A 104 0.79 7.63 25.85
C ILE A 104 -0.40 6.74 25.50
N VAL A 105 -0.45 6.18 24.29
CA VAL A 105 -1.51 5.25 23.87
C VAL A 105 -1.55 4.02 24.77
N TYR A 106 -0.38 3.45 25.09
CA TYR A 106 -0.28 2.31 26.01
C TYR A 106 -0.81 2.65 27.41
N LEU A 107 -0.40 3.79 27.97
CA LEU A 107 -0.88 4.25 29.28
C LEU A 107 -2.40 4.50 29.25
N ALA A 108 -2.89 5.07 28.15
CA ALA A 108 -4.31 5.31 27.96
C ALA A 108 -5.13 4.02 27.97
N VAL A 109 -4.70 3.02 27.21
CA VAL A 109 -5.32 1.70 27.19
C VAL A 109 -5.24 1.05 28.58
N ALA A 110 -4.09 1.10 29.25
CA ALA A 110 -3.92 0.48 30.57
C ALA A 110 -4.87 1.06 31.64
N ILE A 111 -5.14 2.37 31.60
CA ILE A 111 -6.01 3.04 32.58
C ILE A 111 -7.48 2.90 32.20
N TRP A 112 -7.83 3.13 30.95
CA TRP A 112 -9.23 3.31 30.52
C TRP A 112 -9.88 2.07 29.91
N SER A 113 -9.12 1.04 29.53
CA SER A 113 -9.67 -0.20 28.94
C SER A 113 -10.78 -0.86 29.78
N PRO A 114 -10.72 -0.89 31.14
CA PRO A 114 -11.80 -1.47 31.95
C PRO A 114 -13.10 -0.64 31.96
N TYR A 115 -13.02 0.64 31.61
CA TYR A 115 -14.13 1.59 31.77
C TYR A 115 -14.77 1.99 30.45
N LEU A 116 -14.03 1.96 29.34
CA LEU A 116 -14.46 2.44 28.04
C LEU A 116 -14.15 1.40 26.96
N ARG A 117 -15.20 0.92 26.27
CA ARG A 117 -15.10 -0.09 25.20
C ARG A 117 -14.27 0.39 24.01
N GLU A 118 -14.15 1.70 23.79
CA GLU A 118 -13.34 2.30 22.73
C GLU A 118 -11.83 2.04 22.90
N PHE A 119 -11.38 1.73 24.12
CA PHE A 119 -9.98 1.40 24.45
C PHE A 119 -9.75 -0.12 24.59
N SER A 120 -10.60 -0.95 23.96
CA SER A 120 -10.51 -2.41 24.07
C SER A 120 -9.57 -3.08 23.06
N THR A 121 -9.12 -2.36 22.03
CA THR A 121 -8.26 -2.87 20.95
C THR A 121 -6.94 -2.14 20.86
#